data_AF-A0A2E6UYM6-F1
#
_entry.id   AF-A0A2E6UYM6-F1
#
_cell.length_a   1.000
_cell.length_b   1.000
_cell.length_c   1.000
_cell.angle_alpha   90.00
_cell.angle_beta   90.00
_cell.angle_gamma   90.00
#
_symmetry.space_group_name_H-M   'P 1'
#
loop_
_entity.id
_entity.type
_entity.pdbx_description
1 polymer ?
#
loop_
_entity_poly.entity_id
_entity_poly.type
_entity_poly.pdbx_seq_one_letter_code
_entity_poly.pdbx_strand_id
1 'polypeptide(L)'
;MLRVGINWFLSAAVFVFAFGGQALAQTASNCKETDPNQFFALINAQVQSYIAPLDRNGNNLLSENEIFIQKSRHYFAEFKDFPSITISMERFASVTENNPTALENFESKITVLGPNCSKLNMYRSRLVGSFPAPFEEIMELVELGLRTENEAIIQFSTTQLTPQEIQFEKLIAILSNDLALDENVVNAMISQSLRSQFLPQGGKIALNSMSEMALLGFSSMGGLVDSKVGQIYVFIPKSVNGINNLQETAVLTSDARLYNIAGFDHGIASKVLSRLGVRTTVVHVSEIATKKFGNCKIDLAGRWMQVVSGKKVRSCPFMELVQVMLKERSYIGTYDYKFQAVVFDEITKILESKNM
;
A
#
# COMPACT_ATOMS: atom_id res chain seq x y z
N MET A 1 -3.76 -8.48 74.80
CA MET A 1 -2.39 -7.94 74.94
C MET A 1 -2.03 -7.29 73.60
N LEU A 2 -2.18 -5.97 73.49
CA LEU A 2 -1.08 -4.97 73.46
C LEU A 2 -0.10 -5.22 72.29
N ARG A 3 -0.24 -4.46 71.18
CA ARG A 3 0.66 -3.39 70.67
C ARG A 3 2.10 -3.90 70.44
N VAL A 4 2.71 -3.80 69.25
CA VAL A 4 3.33 -2.62 68.59
C VAL A 4 3.83 -3.19 67.23
N GLY A 5 3.59 -2.64 66.04
CA GLY A 5 4.08 -1.37 65.51
C GLY A 5 5.41 -1.56 64.77
N ILE A 6 5.48 -1.18 63.48
CA ILE A 6 6.58 -0.48 62.77
C ILE A 6 6.38 -0.67 61.25
N ASN A 7 5.93 0.40 60.61
CA ASN A 7 6.16 0.70 59.19
C ASN A 7 7.62 1.13 59.02
N TRP A 8 8.20 0.86 57.83
CA TRP A 8 9.14 1.68 57.03
C TRP A 8 9.42 0.87 55.75
N PHE A 9 8.85 1.21 54.59
CA PHE A 9 9.27 2.19 53.57
C PHE A 9 10.18 1.59 52.46
N LEU A 10 9.80 1.88 51.20
CA LEU A 10 10.54 1.76 49.92
C LEU A 10 10.79 0.34 49.38
N SER A 11 10.56 0.00 48.10
CA SER A 11 10.59 0.80 46.88
C SER A 11 9.61 0.30 45.81
N ALA A 12 9.09 1.26 45.05
CA ALA A 12 8.32 1.10 43.84
C ALA A 12 9.16 0.57 42.67
N ALA A 13 8.55 -0.23 41.81
CA ALA A 13 8.97 -0.38 40.42
C ALA A 13 7.70 -0.50 39.56
N VAL A 14 7.04 0.64 39.32
CA VAL A 14 6.07 0.76 38.24
C VAL A 14 6.88 0.89 36.96
N PHE A 15 6.95 -0.19 36.17
CA PHE A 15 7.47 -0.14 34.81
C PHE A 15 6.46 0.60 33.94
N VAL A 16 6.58 1.93 33.88
CA VAL A 16 6.00 2.72 32.80
C VAL A 16 6.89 2.51 31.58
N PHE A 17 6.44 1.67 30.65
CA PHE A 17 6.96 1.67 29.29
C PHE A 17 6.53 2.98 28.62
N ALA A 18 7.33 4.03 28.81
CA ALA A 18 7.33 5.17 27.92
C ALA A 18 8.01 4.71 26.63
N PHE A 19 7.21 4.30 25.63
CA PHE A 19 7.69 4.30 24.25
C PHE A 19 7.95 5.75 23.87
N GLY A 20 9.20 6.17 24.05
CA GLY A 20 9.75 7.38 23.47
C GLY A 20 9.79 7.20 21.96
N GLY A 21 8.68 7.49 21.29
CA GLY A 21 8.67 7.87 19.89
C GLY A 21 9.36 9.22 19.77
N GLN A 22 10.69 9.24 19.75
CA GLN A 22 11.43 10.37 19.23
C GLN A 22 11.31 10.32 17.70
N ALA A 23 10.16 10.77 17.20
CA ALA A 23 10.13 11.33 15.86
C ALA A 23 11.16 12.45 15.84
N LEU A 24 12.17 12.32 14.99
CA LEU A 24 13.07 13.41 14.64
C LEU A 24 12.21 14.52 14.03
N ALA A 25 11.73 15.43 14.88
CA ALA A 25 11.23 16.72 14.46
C ALA A 25 12.42 17.49 13.88
N GLN A 26 12.69 17.30 12.58
CA GLN A 26 13.44 18.28 11.83
C GLN A 26 12.67 19.60 11.96
N THR A 27 13.36 20.61 12.48
CA THR A 27 12.84 21.94 12.77
C THR A 27 12.24 22.57 11.52
N ALA A 28 10.91 22.48 11.41
CA ALA A 28 10.08 23.05 10.36
C ALA A 28 9.85 24.55 10.61
N SER A 29 10.83 25.41 10.35
CA SER A 29 10.58 26.86 10.31
C SER A 29 9.96 27.32 8.98
N ASN A 30 9.97 26.48 7.93
CA ASN A 30 9.53 26.82 6.56
C ASN A 30 8.32 26.01 6.05
N CYS A 31 7.70 25.22 6.92
CA CYS A 31 6.55 24.38 6.57
C CYS A 31 5.31 24.84 7.33
N LYS A 32 4.85 26.04 6.98
CA LYS A 32 3.64 26.59 7.55
C LYS A 32 2.81 27.12 6.42
N GLU A 33 1.53 26.79 6.45
CA GLU A 33 0.55 27.51 5.65
C GLU A 33 0.70 29.01 5.91
N THR A 34 0.59 29.78 4.84
CA THR A 34 0.46 31.22 4.94
C THR A 34 -0.80 31.55 5.75
N ASP A 35 -0.76 32.65 6.51
CA ASP A 35 -1.90 33.10 7.30
C ASP A 35 -3.18 33.15 6.43
N PRO A 36 -4.31 32.56 6.88
CA PRO A 36 -5.54 32.50 6.11
C PRO A 36 -6.00 33.87 5.61
N ASN A 37 -5.77 34.96 6.36
CA ASN A 37 -6.18 36.30 5.96
C ASN A 37 -5.42 36.78 4.72
N GLN A 38 -4.16 36.39 4.55
CA GLN A 38 -3.40 36.73 3.34
C GLN A 38 -3.94 35.96 2.12
N PHE A 39 -4.32 34.68 2.31
CA PHE A 39 -5.00 33.91 1.27
C PHE A 39 -6.32 34.56 0.84
N PHE A 40 -7.15 34.95 1.81
CA PHE A 40 -8.41 35.65 1.52
C PHE A 40 -8.18 37.03 0.89
N ALA A 41 -7.12 37.75 1.27
CA ALA A 41 -6.77 39.02 0.65
C ALA A 41 -6.37 38.85 -0.83
N LEU A 42 -5.68 37.77 -1.20
CA LEU A 42 -5.35 37.48 -2.59
C LEU A 42 -6.60 37.15 -3.41
N ILE A 43 -7.44 36.23 -2.95
CA ILE A 43 -8.58 35.76 -3.77
C ILE A 43 -9.71 36.79 -3.89
N ASN A 44 -9.78 37.76 -2.96
CA ASN A 44 -10.74 38.86 -2.99
C ASN A 44 -10.15 40.17 -3.54
N ALA A 45 -8.89 40.14 -4.01
CA ALA A 45 -8.25 41.33 -4.57
C ALA A 45 -9.01 41.81 -5.82
N GLN A 46 -9.27 43.12 -5.88
CA GLN A 46 -9.84 43.74 -7.07
C GLN A 46 -8.73 43.98 -8.09
N VAL A 47 -8.65 43.12 -9.10
CA VAL A 47 -7.74 43.24 -10.24
C VAL A 47 -8.53 43.38 -11.53
N GLN A 48 -7.87 43.86 -12.59
CA GLN A 48 -8.51 43.95 -13.90
C GLN A 48 -8.79 42.54 -14.43
N SER A 49 -10.03 42.26 -14.86
CA SER A 49 -10.36 40.98 -15.49
C SER A 49 -9.72 40.88 -16.87
N TYR A 50 -9.21 39.70 -17.20
CA TYR A 50 -8.78 39.39 -18.56
C TYR A 50 -9.98 39.34 -19.52
N ILE A 51 -9.86 39.99 -20.68
CA ILE A 51 -10.86 39.99 -21.75
C ILE A 51 -10.22 39.36 -22.99
N ALA A 52 -10.78 38.23 -23.44
CA ALA A 52 -10.30 37.57 -24.65
C ALA A 52 -10.61 38.41 -25.90
N PRO A 53 -9.71 38.45 -26.91
CA PRO A 53 -9.98 39.16 -28.16
C PRO A 53 -11.05 38.41 -28.97
N LEU A 54 -12.13 39.11 -29.29
CA LEU A 54 -13.28 38.57 -30.03
C LEU A 54 -13.31 39.12 -31.45
N ASP A 55 -13.84 38.33 -32.38
CA ASP A 55 -14.17 38.77 -33.74
C ASP A 55 -15.44 39.65 -33.73
N ARG A 56 -15.82 40.15 -34.91
CA ARG A 56 -17.03 40.98 -35.06
C ARG A 56 -18.34 40.25 -34.74
N ASN A 57 -18.31 38.92 -34.69
CA ASN A 57 -19.44 38.05 -34.40
C ASN A 57 -19.44 37.55 -32.95
N GLY A 58 -18.47 37.96 -32.13
CA GLY A 58 -18.34 37.56 -30.72
C GLY A 58 -17.61 36.23 -30.49
N ASN A 59 -16.98 35.64 -31.51
CA ASN A 59 -16.19 34.42 -31.35
C ASN A 59 -14.76 34.74 -30.93
N ASN A 60 -14.14 33.86 -30.15
CA ASN A 60 -12.72 33.98 -29.80
C ASN A 60 -11.83 33.96 -31.04
N LEU A 61 -10.95 34.94 -31.17
CA LEU A 61 -9.93 35.01 -32.24
C LEU A 61 -8.76 34.07 -32.00
N LEU A 62 -8.62 33.57 -30.77
CA LEU A 62 -7.50 32.75 -30.31
C LEU A 62 -7.97 31.34 -29.98
N SER A 63 -7.06 30.37 -30.12
CA SER A 63 -7.26 29.02 -29.60
C SER A 63 -7.34 29.02 -28.07
N GLU A 64 -7.95 27.99 -27.48
CA GLU A 64 -8.04 27.82 -26.02
C GLU A 64 -6.67 27.88 -25.32
N ASN A 65 -5.64 27.31 -25.94
CA ASN A 65 -4.28 27.34 -25.41
C ASN A 65 -3.68 28.75 -25.40
N GLU A 66 -3.90 29.52 -26.47
CA GLU A 66 -3.43 30.91 -26.55
C GLU A 66 -4.18 31.80 -25.56
N ILE A 67 -5.49 31.61 -25.42
CA ILE A 67 -6.31 32.29 -24.41
C ILE A 67 -5.76 32.01 -23.01
N PHE A 68 -5.48 30.74 -22.68
CA PHE A 68 -4.91 30.38 -21.39
C PHE A 68 -3.56 31.06 -21.14
N ILE A 69 -2.65 31.05 -22.13
CA ILE A 69 -1.33 31.67 -21.99
C ILE A 69 -1.46 33.19 -21.78
N GLN A 70 -2.31 33.86 -22.55
CA GLN A 70 -2.52 35.31 -22.41
C GLN A 70 -3.17 35.65 -21.07
N LYS A 71 -4.19 34.89 -20.67
CA LYS A 71 -4.87 35.01 -19.37
C LYS A 71 -3.90 34.81 -18.20
N SER A 72 -3.05 33.79 -18.27
CA SER A 72 -2.04 33.51 -17.23
C SER A 72 -1.02 34.65 -17.13
N ARG A 73 -0.53 35.18 -18.26
CA ARG A 73 0.37 36.35 -18.28
C ARG A 73 -0.30 37.61 -17.73
N HIS A 74 -1.57 37.82 -18.05
CA HIS A 74 -2.37 38.94 -17.53
C HIS A 74 -2.43 38.89 -16.00
N TYR A 75 -2.92 37.79 -15.42
CA TYR A 75 -3.02 37.69 -13.96
C TYR A 75 -1.66 37.62 -13.26
N PHE A 76 -0.62 37.08 -13.89
CA PHE A 76 0.74 37.19 -13.37
C PHE A 76 1.18 38.64 -13.19
N ALA A 77 0.85 39.51 -14.15
CA ALA A 77 1.17 40.94 -14.09
C ALA A 77 0.30 41.65 -13.03
N GLU A 78 -1.00 41.39 -13.01
CA GLU A 78 -1.94 41.98 -12.04
C GLU A 78 -1.56 41.65 -10.59
N PHE A 79 -1.16 40.40 -10.32
CA PHE A 79 -0.79 39.96 -8.98
C PHE A 79 0.69 40.15 -8.66
N LYS A 80 1.50 40.78 -9.52
CA LYS A 80 2.97 40.84 -9.38
C LYS A 80 3.44 41.23 -7.97
N ASP A 81 2.81 42.23 -7.37
CA ASP A 81 3.21 42.79 -6.07
C ASP A 81 2.58 42.08 -4.86
N PHE A 82 1.71 41.09 -5.08
CA PHE A 82 1.17 40.26 -4.00
C PHE A 82 2.22 39.25 -3.50
N PRO A 83 2.25 38.95 -2.18
CA PRO A 83 3.11 37.91 -1.65
C PRO A 83 2.69 36.54 -2.19
N SER A 84 3.66 35.63 -2.33
CA SER A 84 3.37 34.22 -2.60
C SER A 84 2.70 33.59 -1.38
N ILE A 85 1.67 32.78 -1.64
CA ILE A 85 0.81 32.16 -0.65
C ILE A 85 1.00 30.66 -0.72
N THR A 86 1.12 30.07 0.46
CA THR A 86 1.29 28.64 0.64
C THR A 86 0.03 28.08 1.31
N ILE A 87 -0.62 27.11 0.68
CA ILE A 87 -1.85 26.48 1.17
C ILE A 87 -1.65 24.98 1.35
N SER A 88 -2.40 24.32 2.23
CA SER A 88 -2.39 22.85 2.32
C SER A 88 -3.11 22.19 1.16
N MET A 89 -2.86 20.89 1.02
CA MET A 89 -3.62 20.01 0.13
C MET A 89 -5.12 20.02 0.47
N GLU A 90 -5.49 20.05 1.75
CA GLU A 90 -6.88 20.10 2.21
C GLU A 90 -7.56 21.42 1.83
N ARG A 91 -6.85 22.55 1.97
CA ARG A 91 -7.39 23.84 1.53
C ARG A 91 -7.54 23.90 0.01
N PHE A 92 -6.55 23.38 -0.72
CA PHE A 92 -6.65 23.25 -2.18
C PHE A 92 -7.89 22.43 -2.56
N ALA A 93 -8.09 21.28 -1.91
CA ALA A 93 -9.24 20.41 -2.10
C ALA A 93 -10.56 21.16 -1.87
N SER A 94 -10.70 21.81 -0.70
CA SER A 94 -11.91 22.51 -0.30
C SER A 94 -12.27 23.69 -1.22
N VAL A 95 -11.28 24.47 -1.66
CA VAL A 95 -11.53 25.64 -2.53
C VAL A 95 -11.92 25.22 -3.95
N THR A 96 -11.47 24.04 -4.38
CA THR A 96 -11.70 23.56 -5.76
C THR A 96 -12.78 22.49 -5.87
N GLU A 97 -13.36 22.03 -4.75
CA GLU A 97 -14.41 21.01 -4.66
C GLU A 97 -15.59 21.27 -5.62
N ASN A 98 -16.13 22.50 -5.62
CA ASN A 98 -17.27 22.85 -6.49
C ASN A 98 -16.88 23.52 -7.81
N ASN A 99 -15.63 23.98 -7.91
CA ASN A 99 -15.11 24.64 -9.10
C ASN A 99 -13.61 24.31 -9.23
N PRO A 100 -13.26 23.32 -10.07
CA PRO A 100 -11.87 22.91 -10.26
C PRO A 100 -10.95 24.06 -10.71
N THR A 101 -11.51 25.07 -11.38
CA THR A 101 -10.78 26.23 -11.92
C THR A 101 -10.77 27.46 -10.99
N ALA A 102 -11.31 27.34 -9.77
CA ALA A 102 -11.43 28.46 -8.82
C ALA A 102 -10.09 29.17 -8.54
N LEU A 103 -8.98 28.44 -8.65
CA LEU A 103 -7.64 28.93 -8.38
C LEU A 103 -6.83 29.28 -9.63
N GLU A 104 -7.38 29.11 -10.84
CA GLU A 104 -6.64 29.26 -12.11
C GLU A 104 -5.96 30.64 -12.27
N ASN A 105 -6.65 31.71 -11.85
CA ASN A 105 -6.11 33.07 -11.95
C ASN A 105 -4.97 33.34 -10.95
N PHE A 106 -4.85 32.51 -9.91
CA PHE A 106 -3.92 32.71 -8.79
C PHE A 106 -2.74 31.72 -8.80
N GLU A 107 -2.68 30.82 -9.80
CA GLU A 107 -1.68 29.74 -9.91
C GLU A 107 -0.23 30.21 -9.74
N SER A 108 0.08 31.43 -10.22
CA SER A 108 1.43 31.99 -10.12
C SER A 108 1.85 32.44 -8.72
N LYS A 109 0.89 32.58 -7.79
CA LYS A 109 1.13 33.00 -6.41
C LYS A 109 0.85 31.91 -5.40
N ILE A 110 0.11 30.87 -5.76
CA ILE A 110 -0.23 29.78 -4.86
C ILE A 110 0.76 28.62 -5.03
N THR A 111 1.33 28.21 -3.91
CA THR A 111 2.06 26.95 -3.76
C THR A 111 1.23 26.05 -2.85
N VAL A 112 0.99 24.81 -3.27
CA VAL A 112 0.31 23.80 -2.45
C VAL A 112 1.35 23.00 -1.70
N LEU A 113 1.17 22.83 -0.39
CA LEU A 113 1.99 21.94 0.43
C LEU A 113 1.38 20.55 0.39
N GLY A 114 2.13 19.62 -0.18
CA GLY A 114 1.97 18.20 0.08
C GLY A 114 2.53 17.81 1.44
N PRO A 115 2.42 16.52 1.79
CA PRO A 115 2.98 16.01 3.03
C PRO A 115 4.51 16.15 3.05
N ASN A 116 5.09 16.10 4.24
CA ASN A 116 6.51 16.35 4.48
C ASN A 116 7.01 17.69 3.91
N CYS A 117 6.10 18.67 3.75
CA CYS A 117 6.41 20.03 3.31
C CYS A 117 6.83 20.13 1.84
N SER A 118 6.46 19.14 1.04
CA SER A 118 6.71 19.11 -0.41
C SER A 118 5.94 20.23 -1.09
N LYS A 119 6.64 21.10 -1.82
CA LYS A 119 6.03 22.24 -2.51
C LYS A 119 5.59 21.86 -3.91
N LEU A 120 4.32 22.05 -4.19
CA LEU A 120 3.69 21.80 -5.48
C LEU A 120 3.23 23.12 -6.07
N ASN A 121 3.50 23.29 -7.36
CA ASN A 121 2.96 24.42 -8.11
C ASN A 121 1.64 24.01 -8.75
N MET A 122 0.93 25.01 -9.28
CA MET A 122 -0.28 24.79 -10.05
C MET A 122 -0.05 25.21 -11.50
N TYR A 123 -0.63 24.46 -12.42
CA TYR A 123 -0.69 24.82 -13.82
C TYR A 123 -1.93 24.21 -14.46
N ARG A 124 -2.79 25.05 -15.06
CA ARG A 124 -4.06 24.60 -15.69
C ARG A 124 -4.95 23.82 -14.72
N SER A 125 -5.08 24.34 -13.51
CA SER A 125 -5.84 23.77 -12.40
C SER A 125 -5.37 22.38 -11.97
N ARG A 126 -4.14 21.99 -12.33
CA ARG A 126 -3.51 20.74 -11.94
C ARG A 126 -2.31 21.01 -11.04
N LEU A 127 -2.08 20.10 -10.10
CA LEU A 127 -0.87 20.07 -9.29
C LEU A 127 0.31 19.61 -10.15
N VAL A 128 1.41 20.36 -10.08
CA VAL A 128 2.66 20.09 -10.79
C VAL A 128 3.81 20.03 -9.81
N GLY A 129 4.53 18.92 -9.85
CA GLY A 129 5.65 18.62 -8.99
C GLY A 129 5.80 17.11 -8.85
N SER A 130 6.77 16.67 -8.05
CA SER A 130 6.91 15.28 -7.65
C SER A 130 7.64 15.24 -6.32
N PHE A 131 7.29 14.28 -5.47
CA PHE A 131 8.03 13.98 -4.26
C PHE A 131 7.97 12.49 -3.94
N PRO A 132 8.94 11.97 -3.17
CA PRO A 132 8.90 10.59 -2.69
C PRO A 132 7.81 10.41 -1.63
N ALA A 133 6.88 9.48 -1.82
CA ALA A 133 5.79 9.20 -0.89
C ALA A 133 5.73 7.71 -0.49
N PRO A 134 5.58 7.37 0.81
CA PRO A 134 5.32 5.99 1.24
C PRO A 134 3.92 5.53 0.82
N PHE A 135 3.70 4.22 0.85
CA PHE A 135 2.45 3.58 0.43
C PHE A 135 1.19 4.20 1.07
N GLU A 136 1.20 4.42 2.38
CA GLU A 136 0.05 4.97 3.12
C GLU A 136 -0.25 6.41 2.71
N GLU A 137 0.79 7.23 2.54
CA GLU A 137 0.63 8.63 2.13
C GLU A 137 0.02 8.74 0.73
N ILE A 138 0.37 7.83 -0.19
CA ILE A 138 -0.27 7.77 -1.50
C ILE A 138 -1.76 7.42 -1.35
N MET A 139 -2.09 6.42 -0.52
CA MET A 139 -3.49 6.04 -0.27
C MET A 139 -4.30 7.18 0.36
N GLU A 140 -3.72 7.87 1.35
CA GLU A 140 -4.35 9.00 2.04
C GLU A 140 -4.64 10.18 1.09
N LEU A 141 -3.71 10.48 0.17
CA LEU A 141 -3.93 11.53 -0.84
C LEU A 141 -5.00 11.13 -1.86
N VAL A 142 -5.03 9.86 -2.30
CA VAL A 142 -6.09 9.35 -3.17
C VAL A 142 -7.45 9.41 -2.44
N GLU A 143 -7.50 9.01 -1.17
CA GLU A 143 -8.71 9.10 -0.35
C GLU A 143 -9.18 10.54 -0.18
N LEU A 144 -8.27 11.49 0.07
CA LEU A 144 -8.59 12.92 0.12
C LEU A 144 -9.23 13.37 -1.20
N GLY A 145 -8.61 13.03 -2.33
CA GLY A 145 -9.14 13.35 -3.65
C GLY A 145 -10.53 12.76 -3.89
N LEU A 146 -10.78 11.51 -3.51
CA LEU A 146 -12.09 10.88 -3.63
C LEU A 146 -13.14 11.54 -2.73
N ARG A 147 -12.79 11.81 -1.46
CA ARG A 147 -13.71 12.42 -0.47
C ARG A 147 -14.15 13.82 -0.86
N THR A 148 -13.28 14.58 -1.53
CA THR A 148 -13.56 15.96 -1.97
C THR A 148 -13.86 16.07 -3.47
N GLU A 149 -14.13 14.94 -4.14
CA GLU A 149 -14.39 14.87 -5.60
C GLU A 149 -13.34 15.61 -6.46
N ASN A 150 -12.08 15.61 -6.01
CA ASN A 150 -10.99 16.38 -6.58
C ASN A 150 -10.09 15.53 -7.48
N GLU A 151 -10.42 15.51 -8.77
CA GLU A 151 -9.68 14.78 -9.79
C GLU A 151 -8.20 15.23 -9.91
N ALA A 152 -7.89 16.49 -9.63
CA ALA A 152 -6.51 16.98 -9.70
C ALA A 152 -5.62 16.33 -8.62
N ILE A 153 -6.16 16.10 -7.41
CA ILE A 153 -5.46 15.36 -6.35
C ILE A 153 -5.33 13.88 -6.71
N ILE A 154 -6.39 13.24 -7.22
CA ILE A 154 -6.35 11.83 -7.62
C ILE A 154 -5.30 11.60 -8.72
N GLN A 155 -5.32 12.43 -9.77
CA GLN A 155 -4.35 12.34 -10.86
C GLN A 155 -2.93 12.60 -10.39
N PHE A 156 -2.74 13.63 -9.55
CA PHE A 156 -1.43 13.92 -8.98
C PHE A 156 -0.88 12.72 -8.19
N SER A 157 -1.70 12.17 -7.30
CA SER A 157 -1.32 11.06 -6.41
C SER A 157 -0.96 9.78 -7.16
N THR A 158 -1.63 9.51 -8.29
CA THR A 158 -1.47 8.27 -9.06
C THR A 158 -0.47 8.36 -10.21
N THR A 159 -0.04 9.57 -10.60
CA THR A 159 0.82 9.76 -11.79
C THR A 159 2.09 10.58 -11.55
N GLN A 160 2.15 11.39 -10.50
CA GLN A 160 3.28 12.32 -10.27
C GLN A 160 4.11 11.97 -9.04
N LEU A 161 3.58 11.18 -8.11
CA LEU A 161 4.32 10.75 -6.92
C LEU A 161 5.38 9.70 -7.29
N THR A 162 6.51 9.74 -6.57
CA THR A 162 7.54 8.70 -6.66
C THR A 162 7.36 7.77 -5.46
N PRO A 163 6.91 6.52 -5.62
CA PRO A 163 6.66 5.66 -4.48
C PRO A 163 7.97 5.27 -3.78
N GLN A 164 8.04 5.44 -2.46
CA GLN A 164 9.18 5.01 -1.65
C GLN A 164 9.17 3.50 -1.45
N GLU A 165 10.33 2.87 -1.43
CA GLU A 165 10.45 1.43 -1.26
C GLU A 165 9.78 0.93 0.03
N ILE A 166 9.03 -0.17 -0.08
CA ILE A 166 8.36 -0.80 1.06
C ILE A 166 9.29 -1.84 1.68
N GLN A 167 9.52 -1.78 2.98
CA GLN A 167 10.22 -2.86 3.69
C GLN A 167 9.43 -4.16 3.63
N PHE A 168 10.11 -5.29 3.46
CA PHE A 168 9.45 -6.58 3.29
C PHE A 168 8.48 -6.95 4.43
N GLU A 169 8.81 -6.66 5.68
CA GLU A 169 7.92 -6.93 6.82
C GLU A 169 6.61 -6.14 6.71
N LYS A 170 6.68 -4.91 6.18
CA LYS A 170 5.52 -4.07 5.93
C LYS A 170 4.70 -4.57 4.75
N LEU A 171 5.35 -5.07 3.69
CA LEU A 171 4.68 -5.76 2.59
C LEU A 171 3.86 -6.95 3.08
N ILE A 172 4.43 -7.79 3.95
CA ILE A 172 3.71 -8.93 4.54
C ILE A 172 2.53 -8.45 5.41
N ALA A 173 2.70 -7.36 6.17
CA ALA A 173 1.63 -6.79 6.97
C ALA A 173 0.46 -6.28 6.10
N ILE A 174 0.74 -5.64 4.97
CA ILE A 174 -0.27 -5.21 3.99
C ILE A 174 -1.00 -6.43 3.42
N LEU A 175 -0.27 -7.44 2.95
CA LEU A 175 -0.83 -8.67 2.39
C LEU A 175 -1.67 -9.48 3.39
N SER A 176 -1.47 -9.27 4.69
CA SER A 176 -2.19 -9.99 5.74
C SER A 176 -3.47 -9.27 6.19
N ASN A 177 -3.77 -8.09 5.65
CA ASN A 177 -4.85 -7.24 6.16
C ASN A 177 -5.68 -6.58 5.04
N ASP A 178 -6.42 -7.40 4.29
CA ASP A 178 -7.34 -6.92 3.25
C ASP A 178 -8.45 -5.99 3.77
N LEU A 179 -8.91 -6.20 5.02
CA LEU A 179 -10.05 -5.47 5.60
C LEU A 179 -9.73 -4.02 5.97
N ALA A 180 -8.45 -3.64 6.02
CA ALA A 180 -8.04 -2.26 6.31
C ALA A 180 -8.08 -1.35 5.07
N LEU A 181 -8.37 -1.90 3.88
CA LEU A 181 -8.29 -1.18 2.61
C LEU A 181 -9.68 -0.81 2.08
N ASP A 182 -9.80 0.40 1.55
CA ASP A 182 -11.02 0.89 0.90
C ASP A 182 -11.04 0.52 -0.59
N GLU A 183 -12.14 -0.06 -1.06
CA GLU A 183 -12.31 -0.50 -2.45
C GLU A 183 -12.20 0.66 -3.46
N ASN A 184 -12.72 1.86 -3.12
CA ASN A 184 -12.67 3.01 -4.01
C ASN A 184 -11.26 3.56 -4.13
N VAL A 185 -10.53 3.64 -3.02
CA VAL A 185 -9.12 4.07 -3.00
C VAL A 185 -8.27 3.13 -3.86
N VAL A 186 -8.38 1.81 -3.64
CA VAL A 186 -7.62 0.83 -4.43
C VAL A 186 -8.00 0.89 -5.90
N ASN A 187 -9.30 1.03 -6.22
CA ASN A 187 -9.76 1.17 -7.60
C ASN A 187 -9.22 2.41 -8.30
N ALA A 188 -9.05 3.52 -7.58
CA ALA A 188 -8.49 4.76 -8.11
C ALA A 188 -6.97 4.66 -8.35
N MET A 189 -6.26 3.88 -7.55
CA MET A 189 -4.81 3.65 -7.72
C MET A 189 -4.45 2.80 -8.94
N ILE A 190 -5.39 1.99 -9.45
CA ILE A 190 -5.11 1.04 -10.54
C ILE A 190 -5.68 1.57 -11.86
N SER A 191 -4.80 1.81 -12.83
CA SER A 191 -5.23 2.22 -14.18
C SER A 191 -6.18 1.21 -14.83
N GLN A 192 -7.11 1.70 -15.66
CA GLN A 192 -8.10 0.86 -16.35
C GLN A 192 -7.47 -0.25 -17.21
N SER A 193 -6.31 0.02 -17.83
CA SER A 193 -5.59 -0.95 -18.64
C SER A 193 -4.99 -2.09 -17.81
N LEU A 194 -4.62 -1.82 -16.56
CA LEU A 194 -4.09 -2.83 -15.65
C LEU A 194 -5.23 -3.62 -15.00
N ARG A 195 -6.34 -2.95 -14.68
CA ARG A 195 -7.56 -3.61 -14.17
C ARG A 195 -8.05 -4.69 -15.14
N SER A 196 -8.12 -4.42 -16.43
CA SER A 196 -8.60 -5.40 -17.43
C SER A 196 -7.72 -6.64 -17.58
N GLN A 197 -6.45 -6.58 -17.15
CA GLN A 197 -5.52 -7.71 -17.17
C GLN A 197 -5.67 -8.63 -15.95
N PHE A 198 -6.10 -8.08 -14.81
CA PHE A 198 -6.17 -8.79 -13.53
C PHE A 198 -7.60 -9.11 -13.11
N LEU A 199 -8.58 -8.33 -13.56
CA LEU A 199 -10.00 -8.50 -13.28
C LEU A 199 -10.72 -8.85 -14.59
N PRO A 200 -11.41 -10.00 -14.67
CA PRO A 200 -12.20 -10.34 -15.85
C PRO A 200 -13.32 -9.31 -16.09
N GLN A 201 -13.36 -8.71 -17.28
CA GLN A 201 -14.45 -7.89 -17.86
C GLN A 201 -15.23 -6.99 -16.87
N GLY A 202 -14.56 -6.04 -16.22
CA GLY A 202 -15.23 -5.08 -15.33
C GLY A 202 -15.65 -5.65 -13.97
N GLY A 203 -15.11 -6.82 -13.60
CA GLY A 203 -15.29 -7.42 -12.29
C GLY A 203 -14.83 -6.51 -11.16
N LYS A 204 -15.54 -6.58 -10.03
CA LYS A 204 -15.13 -5.94 -8.78
C LYS A 204 -13.90 -6.63 -8.22
N ILE A 205 -13.11 -5.88 -7.45
CA ILE A 205 -12.00 -6.45 -6.70
C ILE A 205 -12.60 -7.37 -5.63
N ALA A 206 -12.17 -8.63 -5.59
CA ALA A 206 -12.59 -9.54 -4.55
C ALA A 206 -12.00 -9.10 -3.21
N LEU A 207 -12.78 -9.20 -2.13
CA LEU A 207 -12.34 -8.74 -0.81
C LEU A 207 -11.02 -9.38 -0.37
N ASN A 208 -10.81 -10.65 -0.70
CA ASN A 208 -9.60 -11.42 -0.39
C ASN A 208 -8.43 -11.21 -1.38
N SER A 209 -8.52 -10.19 -2.24
CA SER A 209 -7.44 -9.81 -3.16
C SER A 209 -7.15 -8.31 -3.08
N MET A 210 -7.69 -7.63 -2.06
CA MET A 210 -7.63 -6.17 -1.92
C MET A 210 -6.20 -5.69 -1.71
N SER A 211 -5.44 -6.36 -0.85
CA SER A 211 -4.05 -6.04 -0.59
C SER A 211 -3.16 -6.26 -1.81
N GLU A 212 -3.33 -7.36 -2.54
CA GLU A 212 -2.63 -7.60 -3.79
C GLU A 212 -2.96 -6.53 -4.85
N MET A 213 -4.22 -6.09 -4.93
CA MET A 213 -4.63 -5.04 -5.86
C MET A 213 -4.06 -3.67 -5.48
N ALA A 214 -4.03 -3.32 -4.19
CA ALA A 214 -3.41 -2.08 -3.74
C ALA A 214 -1.90 -2.06 -4.07
N LEU A 215 -1.22 -3.18 -3.83
CA LEU A 215 0.18 -3.37 -4.18
C LEU A 215 0.41 -3.41 -5.71
N LEU A 216 -0.57 -3.88 -6.48
CA LEU A 216 -0.54 -3.78 -7.93
C LEU A 216 -0.56 -2.32 -8.40
N GLY A 217 -1.45 -1.49 -7.83
CA GLY A 217 -1.50 -0.05 -8.07
C GLY A 217 -0.17 0.61 -7.72
N PHE A 218 0.34 0.33 -6.52
CA PHE A 218 1.65 0.79 -6.05
C PHE A 218 2.81 0.41 -6.99
N SER A 219 2.89 -0.85 -7.40
CA SER A 219 3.91 -1.32 -8.36
C SER A 219 3.77 -0.66 -9.74
N SER A 220 2.54 -0.29 -10.15
CA SER A 220 2.31 0.37 -11.44
C SER A 220 2.83 1.81 -11.48
N MET A 221 2.94 2.45 -10.31
CA MET A 221 3.56 3.77 -10.13
C MET A 221 5.10 3.68 -10.00
N GLY A 222 5.69 2.48 -10.13
CA GLY A 222 7.13 2.26 -10.02
C GLY A 222 7.61 1.91 -8.61
N GLY A 223 6.69 1.63 -7.68
CA GLY A 223 7.04 1.20 -6.33
C GLY A 223 7.74 -0.15 -6.31
N LEU A 224 8.71 -0.29 -5.41
CA LEU A 224 9.53 -1.49 -5.21
C LEU A 224 9.54 -1.90 -3.74
N VAL A 225 10.06 -3.08 -3.47
CA VAL A 225 10.29 -3.60 -2.13
C VAL A 225 11.78 -3.55 -1.83
N ASP A 226 12.16 -2.86 -0.75
CA ASP A 226 13.50 -2.93 -0.19
C ASP A 226 13.60 -4.21 0.64
N SER A 227 14.32 -5.20 0.12
CA SER A 227 14.45 -6.47 0.80
C SER A 227 15.69 -7.26 0.41
N LYS A 228 16.25 -7.93 1.43
CA LYS A 228 17.18 -9.06 1.24
C LYS A 228 16.45 -10.35 0.85
N VAL A 229 15.12 -10.38 0.98
CA VAL A 229 14.25 -11.47 0.55
C VAL A 229 13.97 -11.33 -0.94
N GLY A 230 14.84 -11.93 -1.76
CA GLY A 230 14.65 -11.97 -3.21
C GLY A 230 13.60 -13.00 -3.67
N GLN A 231 13.21 -13.94 -2.80
CA GLN A 231 12.32 -15.03 -3.15
C GLN A 231 11.45 -15.51 -1.96
N ILE A 232 10.23 -15.91 -2.28
CA ILE A 232 9.30 -16.57 -1.37
C ILE A 232 8.78 -17.89 -1.96
N TYR A 233 8.45 -18.84 -1.08
CA TYR A 233 7.83 -20.12 -1.41
C TYR A 233 6.45 -20.18 -0.76
N VAL A 234 5.42 -20.32 -1.59
CA VAL A 234 4.02 -20.32 -1.17
C VAL A 234 3.53 -21.77 -1.18
N PHE A 235 3.16 -22.29 -0.02
CA PHE A 235 2.74 -23.69 0.12
C PHE A 235 1.23 -23.80 -0.03
N ILE A 236 0.80 -24.51 -1.07
CA ILE A 236 -0.61 -24.63 -1.43
C ILE A 236 -1.00 -26.11 -1.48
N PRO A 237 -2.15 -26.49 -0.91
CA PRO A 237 -2.61 -27.85 -1.02
C PRO A 237 -2.97 -28.18 -2.47
N LYS A 238 -2.59 -29.38 -2.93
CA LYS A 238 -2.95 -29.88 -4.27
C LYS A 238 -4.45 -30.11 -4.45
N SER A 239 -5.20 -30.19 -3.34
CA SER A 239 -6.67 -30.25 -3.30
C SER A 239 -7.18 -29.49 -2.09
N VAL A 240 -8.31 -28.78 -2.23
CA VAL A 240 -8.98 -28.10 -1.11
C VAL A 240 -9.88 -29.05 -0.31
N ASN A 241 -10.21 -30.22 -0.86
CA ASN A 241 -11.17 -31.14 -0.25
C ASN A 241 -10.60 -31.78 1.03
N GLY A 242 -11.29 -31.63 2.16
CA GLY A 242 -10.88 -32.21 3.44
C GLY A 242 -9.87 -31.37 4.23
N ILE A 243 -9.68 -30.11 3.87
CA ILE A 243 -8.91 -29.15 4.67
C ILE A 243 -9.85 -28.39 5.60
N ASN A 244 -9.46 -28.24 6.86
CA ASN A 244 -10.30 -27.61 7.88
C ASN A 244 -10.31 -26.09 7.84
N ASN A 245 -9.18 -25.49 7.45
CA ASN A 245 -8.99 -24.05 7.41
C ASN A 245 -8.09 -23.69 6.22
N LEU A 246 -8.61 -22.84 5.33
CA LEU A 246 -7.91 -22.29 4.17
C LEU A 246 -7.78 -20.76 4.26
N GLN A 247 -8.07 -20.17 5.42
CA GLN A 247 -8.04 -18.72 5.59
C GLN A 247 -6.62 -18.16 5.56
N GLU A 248 -5.61 -18.98 5.86
CA GLU A 248 -4.21 -18.61 5.87
C GLU A 248 -3.43 -19.40 4.82
N THR A 249 -2.37 -18.80 4.29
CA THR A 249 -1.39 -19.46 3.42
C THR A 249 -0.01 -19.40 4.06
N ALA A 250 0.66 -20.55 4.13
CA ALA A 250 2.02 -20.64 4.63
C ALA A 250 3.03 -20.17 3.57
N VAL A 251 3.90 -19.24 3.95
CA VAL A 251 4.94 -18.66 3.10
C VAL A 251 6.30 -18.78 3.78
N LEU A 252 7.29 -19.31 3.06
CA LEU A 252 8.69 -19.32 3.48
C LEU A 252 9.49 -18.30 2.66
N THR A 253 10.25 -17.45 3.31
CA THR A 253 11.16 -16.50 2.65
C THR A 253 12.55 -17.08 2.45
N SER A 254 13.31 -16.50 1.51
CA SER A 254 14.71 -16.86 1.27
C SER A 254 15.66 -16.58 2.43
N ASP A 255 15.24 -15.78 3.42
CA ASP A 255 15.96 -15.57 4.70
C ASP A 255 15.44 -16.50 5.83
N ALA A 256 14.73 -17.57 5.46
CA ALA A 256 14.28 -18.63 6.36
C ALA A 256 13.27 -18.21 7.44
N ARG A 257 12.43 -17.22 7.14
CA ARG A 257 11.28 -16.85 7.98
C ARG A 257 10.00 -17.49 7.43
N LEU A 258 9.15 -17.95 8.35
CA LEU A 258 7.86 -18.54 8.03
C LEU A 258 6.77 -17.55 8.42
N TYR A 259 5.87 -17.27 7.49
CA TYR A 259 4.71 -16.41 7.66
C TYR A 259 3.43 -17.20 7.36
N ASN A 260 2.35 -16.84 8.05
CA ASN A 260 1.00 -17.17 7.64
C ASN A 260 0.33 -15.88 7.19
N ILE A 261 -0.13 -15.85 5.96
CA ILE A 261 -0.79 -14.68 5.39
C ILE A 261 -2.27 -15.03 5.24
N ALA A 262 -3.13 -14.29 5.92
CA ALA A 262 -4.57 -14.44 5.81
C ALA A 262 -5.07 -13.88 4.47
N GLY A 263 -6.07 -14.51 3.85
CA GLY A 263 -6.70 -14.01 2.62
C GLY A 263 -5.89 -14.17 1.33
N PHE A 264 -4.59 -14.43 1.44
CA PHE A 264 -3.60 -14.44 0.35
C PHE A 264 -4.06 -15.05 -0.98
N ASP A 265 -4.30 -14.20 -1.97
CA ASP A 265 -4.58 -14.61 -3.35
C ASP A 265 -3.27 -14.88 -4.08
N HIS A 266 -2.72 -16.09 -3.87
CA HIS A 266 -1.46 -16.51 -4.48
C HIS A 266 -1.40 -16.35 -6.02
N GLY A 267 -2.54 -16.40 -6.72
CA GLY A 267 -2.60 -16.25 -8.17
C GLY A 267 -2.27 -14.83 -8.61
N ILE A 268 -2.78 -13.84 -7.88
CA ILE A 268 -2.53 -12.42 -8.12
C ILE A 268 -1.22 -12.01 -7.45
N ALA A 269 -1.02 -12.39 -6.19
CA ALA A 269 0.16 -12.06 -5.40
C ALA A 269 1.44 -12.46 -6.12
N SER A 270 1.52 -13.65 -6.72
CA SER A 270 2.73 -14.08 -7.44
C SER A 270 3.13 -13.12 -8.56
N LYS A 271 2.15 -12.56 -9.27
CA LYS A 271 2.39 -11.59 -10.35
C LYS A 271 2.78 -10.24 -9.77
N VAL A 272 2.08 -9.76 -8.74
CA VAL A 272 2.33 -8.47 -8.09
C VAL A 272 3.70 -8.44 -7.42
N LEU A 273 4.02 -9.45 -6.61
CA LEU A 273 5.30 -9.59 -5.93
C LEU A 273 6.46 -9.64 -6.91
N SER A 274 6.31 -10.33 -8.04
CA SER A 274 7.34 -10.35 -9.08
C SER A 274 7.59 -8.95 -9.68
N ARG A 275 6.57 -8.10 -9.79
CA ARG A 275 6.73 -6.69 -10.24
C ARG A 275 7.43 -5.83 -9.19
N LEU A 276 7.21 -6.14 -7.91
CA LEU A 276 7.83 -5.48 -6.77
C LEU A 276 9.28 -5.94 -6.50
N GLY A 277 9.79 -6.93 -7.25
CA GLY A 277 11.15 -7.44 -7.12
C GLY A 277 11.29 -8.72 -6.28
N VAL A 278 10.17 -9.31 -5.80
CA VAL A 278 10.16 -10.54 -5.00
C VAL A 278 9.69 -11.72 -5.85
N ARG A 279 10.58 -12.67 -6.13
CA ARG A 279 10.22 -13.89 -6.87
C ARG A 279 9.32 -14.78 -6.04
N THR A 280 8.30 -15.36 -6.66
CA THR A 280 7.36 -16.25 -5.97
C THR A 280 7.40 -17.65 -6.59
N THR A 281 7.56 -18.67 -5.75
CA THR A 281 7.51 -20.09 -6.16
C THR A 281 6.34 -20.76 -5.45
N VAL A 282 5.36 -21.24 -6.21
CA VAL A 282 4.25 -22.01 -5.66
C VAL A 282 4.68 -23.47 -5.48
N VAL A 283 4.54 -24.00 -4.26
CA VAL A 283 4.85 -25.38 -3.90
C VAL A 283 3.54 -26.11 -3.65
N HIS A 284 3.19 -27.01 -4.56
CA HIS A 284 1.99 -27.84 -4.40
C HIS A 284 2.29 -29.03 -3.50
N VAL A 285 1.51 -29.18 -2.43
CA VAL A 285 1.71 -30.24 -1.44
C VAL A 285 0.55 -31.23 -1.53
N SER A 286 0.85 -32.53 -1.60
CA SER A 286 -0.09 -33.65 -1.60
C SER A 286 0.13 -34.61 -0.42
N GLU A 287 1.26 -34.49 0.26
CA GLU A 287 1.58 -35.24 1.47
C GLU A 287 2.32 -34.35 2.47
N ILE A 288 1.84 -34.35 3.72
CA ILE A 288 2.50 -33.72 4.85
C ILE A 288 2.92 -34.82 5.82
N ALA A 289 4.24 -34.96 6.00
CA ALA A 289 4.79 -35.83 7.01
C ALA A 289 5.25 -35.00 8.21
N THR A 290 4.92 -35.41 9.43
CA THR A 290 5.50 -34.85 10.66
C THR A 290 5.97 -35.97 11.58
N LYS A 291 6.98 -35.68 12.39
CA LYS A 291 7.53 -36.65 13.34
C LYS A 291 6.61 -36.85 14.54
N LYS A 292 5.85 -35.83 14.94
CA LYS A 292 5.10 -35.80 16.21
C LYS A 292 3.58 -35.65 16.08
N PHE A 293 3.06 -35.00 15.05
CA PHE A 293 1.65 -34.57 14.97
C PHE A 293 0.82 -35.38 13.96
N GLY A 294 1.38 -36.49 13.47
CA GLY A 294 0.75 -37.35 12.47
C GLY A 294 1.01 -36.87 11.04
N ASN A 295 0.53 -37.67 10.09
CA ASN A 295 0.73 -37.42 8.66
C ASN A 295 -0.61 -37.15 7.99
N CYS A 296 -0.63 -36.20 7.06
CA CYS A 296 -1.74 -35.97 6.15
C CYS A 296 -1.36 -36.40 4.74
N LYS A 297 -2.28 -36.99 4.00
CA LYS A 297 -2.11 -37.25 2.57
C LYS A 297 -3.43 -37.17 1.83
N ILE A 298 -3.35 -36.93 0.54
CA ILE A 298 -4.50 -37.01 -0.36
C ILE A 298 -4.82 -38.48 -0.65
N ASP A 299 -6.09 -38.87 -0.53
CA ASP A 299 -6.59 -40.20 -0.89
C ASP A 299 -6.87 -40.34 -2.39
N LEU A 300 -7.27 -41.54 -2.83
CA LEU A 300 -7.60 -41.82 -4.24
C LEU A 300 -8.78 -40.98 -4.76
N ALA A 301 -9.62 -40.43 -3.87
CA ALA A 301 -10.74 -39.57 -4.23
C ALA A 301 -10.36 -38.08 -4.22
N GLY A 302 -9.07 -37.75 -4.06
CA GLY A 302 -8.60 -36.38 -4.05
C GLY A 302 -8.92 -35.62 -2.75
N ARG A 303 -9.20 -36.31 -1.64
CA ARG A 303 -9.52 -35.70 -0.35
C ARG A 303 -8.37 -35.89 0.65
N TRP A 304 -8.07 -34.86 1.42
CA TRP A 304 -7.12 -34.93 2.51
C TRP A 304 -7.62 -35.83 3.65
N MET A 305 -6.71 -36.66 4.13
CA MET A 305 -6.91 -37.54 5.27
C MET A 305 -5.71 -37.49 6.20
N GLN A 306 -5.96 -37.38 7.50
CA GLN A 306 -4.95 -37.50 8.55
C GLN A 306 -5.00 -38.90 9.16
N VAL A 307 -3.83 -39.44 9.51
CA VAL A 307 -3.73 -40.66 10.33
C VAL A 307 -3.28 -40.26 11.73
N VAL A 308 -4.18 -40.38 12.71
CA VAL A 308 -3.93 -40.07 14.13
C VAL A 308 -4.12 -41.37 14.92
N SER A 309 -3.06 -41.83 15.59
CA SER A 309 -3.10 -43.05 16.43
C SER A 309 -3.69 -44.27 15.71
N GLY A 310 -3.33 -44.46 14.44
CA GLY A 310 -3.81 -45.57 13.58
C GLY A 310 -5.22 -45.38 13.00
N LYS A 311 -5.97 -44.35 13.40
CA LYS A 311 -7.29 -44.02 12.84
C LYS A 311 -7.19 -43.01 11.71
N LYS A 312 -7.95 -43.24 10.65
CA LYS A 312 -8.05 -42.34 9.49
C LYS A 312 -9.16 -41.33 9.72
N VAL A 313 -8.81 -40.04 9.72
CA VAL A 313 -9.76 -38.92 9.83
C VAL A 313 -9.77 -38.17 8.49
N ARG A 314 -10.95 -37.91 7.92
CA ARG A 314 -11.11 -37.22 6.62
C ARG A 314 -11.05 -35.70 6.77
N SER A 315 -9.95 -35.23 7.33
CA SER A 315 -9.72 -33.86 7.74
C SER A 315 -8.22 -33.68 7.90
N CYS A 316 -7.68 -32.54 7.46
CA CYS A 316 -6.29 -32.19 7.68
C CYS A 316 -6.14 -30.73 8.14
N PRO A 317 -5.44 -30.47 9.25
CA PRO A 317 -4.98 -29.14 9.63
C PRO A 317 -3.74 -28.77 8.79
N PHE A 318 -3.97 -28.53 7.49
CA PHE A 318 -2.92 -28.41 6.49
C PHE A 318 -1.89 -27.32 6.85
N MET A 319 -2.32 -26.09 7.13
CA MET A 319 -1.40 -24.95 7.34
C MET A 319 -0.50 -25.15 8.56
N GLU A 320 -1.06 -25.60 9.68
CA GLU A 320 -0.31 -25.90 10.90
C GLU A 320 0.75 -26.99 10.65
N LEU A 321 0.36 -28.08 9.98
CA LEU A 321 1.25 -29.20 9.75
C LEU A 321 2.32 -28.91 8.69
N VAL A 322 2.07 -28.05 7.70
CA VAL A 322 3.10 -27.59 6.76
C VAL A 322 4.23 -26.87 7.50
N GLN A 323 3.91 -25.97 8.42
CA GLN A 323 4.93 -25.29 9.20
C GLN A 323 5.77 -26.25 10.04
N VAL A 324 5.11 -27.22 10.69
CA VAL A 324 5.78 -28.26 11.46
C VAL A 324 6.70 -29.08 10.55
N MET A 325 6.20 -29.51 9.40
CA MET A 325 6.97 -30.29 8.42
C MET A 325 8.21 -29.54 7.94
N LEU A 326 8.09 -28.23 7.67
CA LEU A 326 9.22 -27.40 7.25
C LEU A 326 10.26 -27.27 8.38
N LYS A 327 9.81 -27.01 9.61
CA LYS A 327 10.70 -26.93 10.79
C LYS A 327 11.40 -28.25 11.08
N GLU A 328 10.71 -29.37 10.94
CA GLU A 328 11.25 -30.72 11.19
C GLU A 328 12.03 -31.31 10.01
N ARG A 329 11.96 -30.65 8.85
CA ARG A 329 12.48 -31.09 7.54
C ARG A 329 12.00 -32.48 7.14
N SER A 330 10.80 -32.85 7.56
CA SER A 330 10.22 -34.17 7.29
C SER A 330 9.67 -34.31 5.87
N TYR A 331 9.64 -33.22 5.08
CA TYR A 331 9.25 -33.25 3.67
C TYR A 331 10.19 -34.11 2.81
N ILE A 332 11.44 -34.36 3.23
CA ILE A 332 12.41 -35.18 2.47
C ILE A 332 11.86 -36.60 2.17
N GLY A 333 11.03 -37.13 3.06
CA GLY A 333 10.43 -38.45 2.91
C GLY A 333 9.12 -38.49 2.12
N THR A 334 8.59 -37.34 1.68
CA THR A 334 7.25 -37.27 1.07
C THR A 334 7.29 -37.57 -0.43
N TYR A 335 6.13 -37.92 -0.97
CA TYR A 335 5.93 -38.04 -2.40
C TYR A 335 6.29 -36.75 -3.13
N ASP A 336 5.91 -35.58 -2.59
CA ASP A 336 6.13 -34.28 -3.23
C ASP A 336 7.61 -33.95 -3.45
N TYR A 337 8.50 -34.38 -2.52
CA TYR A 337 9.95 -34.21 -2.68
C TYR A 337 10.47 -34.89 -3.95
N LYS A 338 9.96 -36.07 -4.29
CA LYS A 338 10.39 -36.81 -5.50
C LYS A 338 10.08 -36.07 -6.80
N PHE A 339 9.00 -35.29 -6.83
CA PHE A 339 8.56 -34.57 -8.04
C PHE A 339 9.00 -33.10 -8.07
N GLN A 340 9.33 -32.52 -6.92
CA GLN A 340 9.74 -31.13 -6.77
C GLN A 340 11.13 -31.02 -6.09
N ALA A 341 12.00 -32.00 -6.32
CA ALA A 341 13.29 -32.13 -5.61
C ALA A 341 14.12 -30.83 -5.65
N VAL A 342 14.23 -30.20 -6.82
CA VAL A 342 14.98 -28.94 -7.00
C VAL A 342 14.48 -27.84 -6.05
N VAL A 343 13.17 -27.69 -5.91
CA VAL A 343 12.55 -26.67 -5.05
C VAL A 343 12.75 -27.01 -3.58
N PHE A 344 12.55 -28.27 -3.20
CA PHE A 344 12.75 -28.70 -1.80
C PHE A 344 14.22 -28.71 -1.38
N ASP A 345 15.16 -28.96 -2.29
CA ASP A 345 16.60 -28.85 -2.02
C ASP A 345 17.00 -27.39 -1.78
N GLU A 346 16.40 -26.45 -2.53
CA GLU A 346 16.59 -25.02 -2.29
C GLU A 346 16.02 -24.59 -0.93
N ILE A 347 14.80 -25.04 -0.60
CA ILE A 347 14.18 -24.85 0.73
C ILE A 347 15.07 -25.43 1.83
N THR A 348 15.68 -26.60 1.61
CA THR A 348 16.59 -27.23 2.58
C THR A 348 17.79 -26.33 2.87
N LYS A 349 18.44 -25.81 1.81
CA LYS A 349 19.58 -24.89 1.93
C LYS A 349 19.22 -23.62 2.70
N ILE A 350 18.05 -23.04 2.41
CA ILE A 350 17.53 -21.86 3.12
C ILE A 350 17.34 -22.15 4.60
N LEU A 351 16.72 -23.29 4.94
CA LEU A 351 16.50 -23.66 6.34
C LEU A 351 17.77 -24.09 7.07
N GLU A 352 18.84 -24.43 6.36
CA GLU A 352 20.16 -24.76 6.92
C GLU A 352 20.99 -23.53 7.22
N SER A 353 20.97 -22.51 6.36
CA SER A 353 21.72 -21.28 6.56
C SER A 353 21.29 -20.49 7.79
N LYS A 354 20.08 -20.72 8.31
CA LYS A 354 19.56 -20.12 9.55
C LYS A 354 20.17 -20.71 10.83
N ASN A 355 20.64 -21.95 10.78
CA ASN A 355 21.19 -22.67 11.93
C ASN A 355 22.72 -22.57 12.02
N MET A 356 23.34 -21.84 11.10
CA MET A 356 24.73 -21.38 11.14
C MET A 356 24.74 -19.92 11.61
#